data_AF-A0A528D6P8-F1
#
_entry.id   AF-A0A528D6P8-F1
#
_cell.length_a   1.000
_cell.length_b   1.000
_cell.length_c   1.000
_cell.angle_alpha   90.00
_cell.angle_beta   90.00
_cell.angle_gamma   90.00
#
_symmetry.space_group_name_H-M   'P 1'
#
loop_
_entity.id
_entity.type
_entity.pdbx_description
1 polymer ?
#
loop_
_entity_poly.entity_id
_entity_poly.type
_entity_poly.pdbx_seq_one_letter_code
_entity_poly.pdbx_strand_id
1 'polypeptide(L)' 'VQQMHDDLYDGLKEEIEEGTNILLERGWQPYTVLTEALVEGMRIVGEDFRDGILFVPEVLLSANAMKAGMAIL' A
#
# COMPACT_ATOMS: atom_id res chain seq x y z
N VAL A 1 -6.15 -7.19 -5.43
CA VAL A 1 -5.99 -6.03 -4.53
C VAL A 1 -5.79 -6.43 -3.07
N GLN A 2 -6.46 -7.46 -2.53
CA GLN A 2 -6.22 -7.90 -1.14
C GLN A 2 -4.73 -8.12 -0.81
N GLN A 3 -3.99 -8.85 -1.64
CA GLN A 3 -2.54 -9.02 -1.45
C GLN A 3 -1.78 -7.69 -1.32
N MET A 4 -2.10 -6.69 -2.15
CA MET A 4 -1.49 -5.35 -2.07
C MET A 4 -1.83 -4.63 -0.77
N HIS A 5 -2.99 -4.90 -0.16
CA HIS A 5 -3.35 -4.32 1.12
C HIS A 5 -2.54 -4.95 2.24
N ASP A 6 -2.39 -6.27 2.22
CA ASP A 6 -1.59 -7.02 3.20
C ASP A 6 -0.10 -6.64 3.09
N ASP A 7 0.44 -6.60 1.88
CA ASP A 7 1.84 -6.21 1.62
C ASP A 7 2.10 -4.77 2.08
N LEU A 8 1.13 -3.86 1.88
CA LEU A 8 1.25 -2.47 2.32
C LEU A 8 1.15 -2.38 3.86
N TYR A 9 0.26 -3.16 4.47
CA TYR A 9 0.10 -3.25 5.90
C TYR A 9 1.40 -3.71 6.57
N ASP A 10 2.02 -4.75 6.03
CA ASP A 10 3.30 -5.31 6.51
C ASP A 10 4.52 -4.46 6.15
N GLY A 11 4.35 -3.42 5.32
CA GLY A 11 5.44 -2.52 4.91
C GLY A 11 6.43 -3.12 3.91
N LEU A 12 5.95 -4.07 3.11
CA LEU A 12 6.72 -4.81 2.10
C LEU A 12 6.90 -3.95 0.83
N LYS A 13 8.03 -3.23 0.80
CA LYS A 13 8.31 -2.24 -0.26
C LYS A 13 8.44 -2.85 -1.65
N GLU A 14 9.21 -3.93 -1.79
CA GLU A 14 9.54 -4.52 -3.10
C GLU A 14 8.29 -5.14 -3.73
N GLU A 15 7.46 -5.76 -2.91
CA GLU A 15 6.19 -6.39 -3.23
C GLU A 15 5.16 -5.34 -3.67
N ILE A 16 5.11 -4.17 -3.02
CA ILE A 16 4.27 -3.05 -3.47
C ILE A 16 4.73 -2.48 -4.81
N GLU A 17 6.04 -2.36 -5.04
CA GLU A 17 6.56 -1.91 -6.33
C GLU A 17 6.23 -2.91 -7.44
N GLU A 18 6.42 -4.19 -7.20
CA GLU A 18 6.08 -5.27 -8.14
C GLU A 18 4.57 -5.31 -8.42
N GLY A 19 3.74 -5.33 -7.37
CA GLY A 19 2.29 -5.37 -7.49
C GLY A 19 1.71 -4.14 -8.21
N THR A 20 2.29 -2.95 -7.98
CA THR A 20 1.93 -1.73 -8.71
C THR A 20 2.19 -1.88 -10.21
N ASN A 21 3.37 -2.36 -10.60
CA ASN A 21 3.69 -2.60 -12.01
C ASN A 21 2.77 -3.66 -12.64
N ILE A 22 2.50 -4.77 -11.95
CA ILE A 22 1.61 -5.83 -12.44
C ILE A 22 0.20 -5.29 -12.70
N LEU A 23 -0.33 -4.41 -11.83
CA LEU A 23 -1.64 -3.82 -12.04
C LEU A 23 -1.67 -2.90 -13.26
N LEU A 24 -0.63 -2.07 -13.45
CA LEU A 24 -0.48 -1.22 -14.63
C LEU A 24 -0.36 -2.05 -15.92
N GLU A 25 0.43 -3.12 -15.91
CA GLU A 25 0.58 -4.05 -17.04
C GLU A 25 -0.75 -4.73 -17.39
N ARG A 26 -1.62 -4.97 -16.41
CA ARG A 26 -2.98 -5.49 -16.60
C ARG A 26 -3.96 -4.42 -17.12
N GLY A 27 -3.48 -3.22 -17.45
CA GLY A 27 -4.27 -2.13 -18.01
C GLY A 27 -5.04 -1.32 -16.98
N TRP A 28 -4.76 -1.49 -15.69
CA TRP A 28 -5.35 -0.63 -14.66
C TRP A 28 -4.87 0.80 -14.85
N GLN A 29 -5.77 1.76 -14.67
CA GLN A 29 -5.39 3.17 -14.71
C GLN A 29 -4.59 3.53 -13.45
N PRO A 30 -3.56 4.39 -13.54
CA PRO A 30 -2.77 4.79 -12.37
C PRO A 30 -3.63 5.29 -11.20
N TYR A 31 -4.68 6.05 -11.51
CA TYR A 31 -5.64 6.53 -10.51
C TYR A 31 -6.39 5.41 -9.79
N THR A 32 -6.77 4.35 -10.50
CA THR A 32 -7.43 3.17 -9.91
C THR A 32 -6.47 2.40 -9.01
N VAL A 33 -5.21 2.24 -9.43
CA VAL A 33 -4.18 1.60 -8.59
C VAL A 33 -3.94 2.41 -7.31
N LEU A 34 -3.82 3.74 -7.43
CA LEU A 34 -3.68 4.62 -6.28
C LEU A 34 -4.86 4.49 -5.30
N THR A 35 -6.09 4.61 -5.80
CA THR A 35 -7.28 4.70 -4.95
C THR A 35 -7.72 3.34 -4.39
N GLU A 36 -7.74 2.29 -5.21
CA GLU A 36 -8.25 0.97 -4.80
C GLU A 36 -7.19 0.07 -4.16
N ALA A 37 -5.91 0.25 -4.47
CA ALA A 37 -4.84 -0.56 -3.85
C ALA A 37 -4.14 0.22 -2.73
N LEU A 38 -3.47 1.34 -3.06
CA LEU A 38 -2.59 1.99 -2.09
C LEU A 38 -3.34 2.75 -1.00
N VAL A 39 -4.31 3.59 -1.36
CA VAL A 39 -5.08 4.40 -0.40
C VAL A 39 -5.96 3.53 0.48
N GLU A 40 -6.61 2.52 -0.10
CA GLU A 40 -7.46 1.61 0.65
C GLU A 40 -6.65 0.74 1.63
N GLY A 41 -5.46 0.26 1.23
CA GLY A 41 -4.54 -0.40 2.16
C GLY A 41 -4.11 0.51 3.31
N MET A 42 -3.80 1.78 3.01
CA MET A 42 -3.39 2.75 4.03
C MET A 42 -4.54 3.15 4.97
N ARG A 43 -5.79 3.04 4.53
CA ARG A 43 -6.97 3.25 5.38
C ARG A 43 -6.99 2.24 6.53
N ILE A 44 -6.72 0.96 6.24
CA ILE A 44 -6.68 -0.12 7.24
C ILE A 44 -5.57 0.15 8.26
N VAL A 45 -4.35 0.49 7.81
CA VAL A 45 -3.23 0.87 8.69
C VAL A 45 -3.61 2.05 9.60
N GLY A 46 -4.32 3.04 9.08
CA GLY A 46 -4.76 4.20 9.84
C GLY A 46 -5.86 3.90 10.88
N GLU A 47 -6.71 2.91 10.62
CA GLU A 47 -7.71 2.41 11.56
C GLU A 47 -7.02 1.63 12.69
N ASP A 48 -6.14 0.70 12.35
CA ASP A 48 -5.43 -0.13 13.33
C ASP A 48 -4.44 0.67 14.20
N PHE A 49 -3.83 1.72 13.65
CA PHE A 49 -3.04 2.66 14.46
C PHE A 49 -3.91 3.43 15.47
N ARG A 50 -5.12 3.82 15.08
CA ARG A 50 -6.06 4.54 15.97
C ARG A 50 -6.57 3.63 17.08
N ASP A 51 -6.79 2.36 16.76
CA ASP A 51 -7.29 1.36 17.69
C ASP A 51 -6.18 0.79 18.60
N GLY A 52 -4.93 1.21 18.39
CA GLY A 52 -3.78 0.82 19.20
C GLY A 52 -3.23 -0.58 18.88
N ILE A 53 -3.58 -1.11 17.70
CA ILE A 53 -3.08 -2.38 17.17
C ILE A 53 -1.68 -2.19 16.57
N LEU A 54 -1.49 -1.10 15.80
CA LEU A 54 -0.20 -0.71 15.23
C LEU A 54 0.43 0.43 16.03
N PHE A 55 1.77 0.52 16.00
CA PHE A 55 2.53 1.63 16.57
C PHE A 55 3.27 2.42 15.49
N VAL A 56 3.95 3.48 15.91
CA VAL A 56 4.65 4.40 15.01
C VAL A 56 5.66 3.69 14.10
N PRO A 57 6.52 2.76 14.58
CA PRO A 57 7.47 2.07 13.70
C PRO A 57 6.80 1.30 12.56
N GLU A 58 5.70 0.60 12.84
CA GLU A 58 4.95 -0.17 11.85
C GLU A 58 4.29 0.75 10.83
N VAL A 59 3.64 1.82 11.27
CA VAL A 59 3.03 2.81 10.36
C VAL A 59 4.07 3.46 9.44
N LEU A 60 5.30 3.70 9.94
CA LEU A 60 6.38 4.23 9.12
C LEU A 60 6.87 3.23 8.06
N LEU A 61 6.84 1.92 8.35
CA LEU A 61 7.15 0.88 7.35
C LEU A 61 6.09 0.88 6.24
N SER A 62 4.80 0.85 6.59
CA SER A 62 3.70 0.93 5.61
C SER A 62 3.76 2.22 4.78
N ALA A 63 4.07 3.36 5.42
CA ALA A 63 4.22 4.63 4.72
C ALA A 63 5.40 4.64 3.72
N ASN A 64 6.50 3.96 4.04
CA ASN A 64 7.62 3.81 3.12
C ASN A 64 7.26 2.91 1.92
N ALA A 65 6.52 1.82 2.14
CA ALA A 65 6.02 0.98 1.06
C ALA A 65 5.02 1.74 0.16
N MET A 66 4.09 2.48 0.74
CA MET A 66 3.17 3.36 0.00
C MET A 66 3.91 4.36 -0.89
N LYS A 67 4.95 5.01 -0.35
CA LYS A 67 5.78 5.96 -1.10
C LYS A 67 6.47 5.31 -2.30
N ALA A 68 6.86 4.05 -2.17
CA ALA A 68 7.48 3.29 -3.25
C ALA A 68 6.49 3.01 -4.39
N GLY A 69 5.28 2.55 -4.06
CA GLY A 69 4.20 2.38 -5.05
C GLY A 69 3.84 3.70 -5.74
N MET A 70 3.75 4.80 -4.99
CA MET A 70 3.48 6.13 -5.55
C MET A 70 4.59 6.66 -6.46
N ALA A 71 5.84 6.21 -6.32
CA ALA A 71 6.93 6.65 -7.19
C ALA A 71 6.84 6.07 -8.61
N ILE A 72 6.00 5.04 -8.82
CA ILE A 72 5.80 4.34 -10.10
C ILE A 72 4.61 4.94 -10.88
N LEU A 73 3.61 5.48 -10.18
CA LEU A 73 2.38 6.04 -10.75
C LEU A 73 2.55 7.47 -11.26
#